data_AF-A0A2V7Z5D0-F1
#
_entry.id   AF-A0A2V7Z5D0-F1
#
_cell.length_a   1.000
_cell.length_b   1.000
_cell.length_c   1.000
_cell.angle_alpha   90.00
_cell.angle_beta   90.00
_cell.angle_gamma   90.00
#
_symmetry.space_group_name_H-M   'P 1'
#
loop_
_entity.id
_entity.type
_entity.pdbx_description
1 polymer ?
#
loop_
_entity_poly.entity_id
_entity_poly.type
_entity_poly.pdbx_seq_one_letter_code
_entity_poly.pdbx_strand_id
1 'polypeptide(L)'
;MRYNRRKITRGYFDVVKAEGDAIRIVGWMFRIDRPFEEIELRVNGRAVGREPALELDRIARAFPWIPHAGQSGFSFLHRPDGDSGTLEAVGLRTGRDAGRLHTVFRMDADALGPVPPKPLMARVSGSDNAD
;
A
#
# COMPACT_ATOMS: atom_id res chain seq x y z
N MET A 1 19.62 -23.95 13.04
CA MET A 1 18.22 -23.85 12.56
C MET A 1 18.18 -22.84 11.42
N ARG A 2 18.15 -23.28 10.16
CA ARG A 2 18.11 -22.36 9.00
C ARG A 2 16.69 -21.82 8.87
N TYR A 3 16.50 -20.52 9.11
CA TYR A 3 15.25 -19.84 8.79
C TYR A 3 15.00 -20.01 7.29
N ASN A 4 13.99 -20.79 6.92
CA ASN A 4 13.50 -20.82 5.55
C ASN A 4 13.00 -19.40 5.26
N ARG A 5 13.77 -18.58 4.54
CA ARG A 5 13.37 -17.22 4.09
C ARG A 5 12.18 -17.40 3.15
N ARG A 6 11.01 -17.66 3.73
CA ARG A 6 9.74 -17.79 3.05
C ARG A 6 9.47 -16.48 2.31
N LYS A 7 8.65 -16.59 1.27
CA LYS A 7 8.08 -15.51 0.46
C LYS A 7 7.23 -14.58 1.33
N ILE A 8 7.85 -13.90 2.29
CA ILE A 8 7.19 -13.06 3.29
C ILE A 8 7.09 -11.67 2.67
N THR A 9 5.87 -11.30 2.38
CA THR A 9 5.51 -9.95 1.97
C THR A 9 5.26 -9.10 3.22
N ARG A 10 5.77 -7.88 3.22
CA ARG A 10 5.49 -6.82 4.18
C ARG A 10 5.04 -5.61 3.40
N GLY A 11 4.20 -4.80 4.02
CA GLY A 11 3.71 -3.58 3.40
C GLY A 11 2.61 -2.95 4.22
N TYR A 12 2.25 -1.75 3.80
CA TYR A 12 1.23 -0.95 4.44
C TYR A 12 0.59 -0.01 3.42
N PHE A 13 -0.71 0.24 3.58
CA PHE A 13 -1.38 1.32 2.87
C PHE A 13 -1.25 2.59 3.72
N ASP A 14 -0.42 3.53 3.28
CA ASP A 14 -0.25 4.83 3.96
C ASP A 14 -1.50 5.70 3.80
N VAL A 15 -2.13 5.66 2.61
CA VAL A 15 -3.33 6.44 2.29
C VAL A 15 -4.33 5.55 1.57
N VAL A 16 -5.56 5.53 2.07
CA VAL A 16 -6.74 5.00 1.40
C VAL A 16 -7.85 6.00 1.69
N LYS A 17 -8.05 6.97 0.80
CA LYS A 17 -8.92 8.11 1.07
C LYS A 17 -9.66 8.57 -0.18
N ALA A 18 -10.93 8.93 -0.03
CA ALA A 18 -11.69 9.60 -1.06
C ALA A 18 -11.11 11.00 -1.37
N GLU A 19 -11.01 11.32 -2.65
CA GLU A 19 -10.66 12.61 -3.23
C GLU A 19 -11.69 12.93 -4.32
N GLY A 20 -12.81 13.53 -3.92
CA GLY A 20 -13.95 13.73 -4.81
C GLY A 20 -14.62 12.41 -5.18
N ASP A 21 -14.72 12.13 -6.49
CA ASP A 21 -15.27 10.89 -7.05
C ASP A 21 -14.24 9.77 -7.20
N ALA A 22 -12.98 10.02 -6.82
CA ALA A 22 -11.89 9.07 -6.88
C ALA A 22 -11.43 8.67 -5.47
N ILE A 23 -10.75 7.53 -5.38
CA ILE A 23 -10.00 7.11 -4.22
C ILE A 23 -8.51 7.21 -4.52
N ARG A 24 -7.77 7.84 -3.60
CA ARG A 24 -6.32 7.89 -3.56
C ARG A 24 -5.81 6.71 -2.75
N ILE A 25 -4.97 5.89 -3.38
CA ILE A 25 -4.33 4.73 -2.75
C ILE A 25 -2.81 4.94 -2.80
N VAL A 26 -2.17 5.09 -1.65
CA VAL A 26 -0.71 5.18 -1.54
C VAL A 26 -0.24 4.19 -0.50
N GLY A 27 0.90 3.57 -0.77
CA GLY A 27 1.50 2.67 0.18
C GLY A 27 2.85 2.16 -0.29
N TRP A 28 3.30 1.14 0.41
CA TRP A 28 4.51 0.40 0.05
C TRP A 28 4.33 -1.08 0.35
N MET A 29 4.99 -1.91 -0.45
CA MET A 29 5.00 -3.35 -0.26
C MET A 29 6.29 -3.95 -0.85
N PHE A 30 6.96 -4.81 -0.08
CA PHE A 30 8.12 -5.57 -0.56
C PHE A 30 8.06 -7.02 -0.07
N ARG A 31 8.88 -7.88 -0.67
CA ARG A 31 9.26 -9.15 -0.04
C ARG A 31 10.65 -9.05 0.54
N ILE A 32 10.90 -9.82 1.59
CA ILE A 32 12.22 -9.85 2.24
C ILE A 32 13.29 -10.44 1.29
N ASP A 33 12.92 -11.37 0.41
CA ASP A 33 13.86 -12.14 -0.40
C ASP A 33 14.16 -11.55 -1.77
N ARG A 34 13.22 -10.85 -2.39
CA ARG A 34 13.31 -10.31 -3.76
C ARG A 34 12.42 -9.06 -3.93
N PRO A 35 12.78 -8.12 -4.84
CA PRO A 35 11.90 -7.01 -5.18
C PRO A 35 10.69 -7.46 -6.01
N PHE A 36 9.66 -6.62 -6.01
CA PHE A 36 8.65 -6.60 -7.06
C PHE A 36 9.13 -5.73 -8.21
N GLU A 37 8.76 -6.09 -9.43
CA GLU A 37 9.04 -5.26 -10.61
C GLU A 37 7.93 -4.22 -10.77
N GLU A 38 6.69 -4.65 -10.55
CA GLU A 38 5.49 -3.83 -10.69
C GLU A 38 4.50 -4.12 -9.57
N ILE A 39 3.65 -3.15 -9.29
CA ILE A 39 2.50 -3.28 -8.40
C ILE A 39 1.24 -3.12 -9.25
N GLU A 40 0.29 -4.03 -9.10
CA GLU A 40 -1.03 -3.99 -9.72
C GLU A 40 -2.09 -3.66 -8.65
N LEU A 41 -2.94 -2.68 -8.94
CA LEU A 41 -4.13 -2.41 -8.14
C LEU A 41 -5.28 -3.27 -8.64
N ARG A 42 -5.91 -4.02 -7.73
CA ARG A 42 -7.20 -4.68 -7.97
C ARG A 42 -8.27 -4.07 -7.09
N VAL A 43 -9.44 -3.82 -7.68
CA VAL A 43 -10.64 -3.32 -6.99
C VAL A 43 -11.72 -4.36 -7.16
N ASN A 44 -12.27 -4.85 -6.04
CA ASN A 44 -13.26 -5.94 -6.05
C ASN A 44 -12.81 -7.16 -6.86
N GLY A 45 -11.51 -7.49 -6.76
CA GLY A 45 -10.87 -8.61 -7.47
C GLY A 45 -10.52 -8.36 -8.95
N ARG A 46 -10.88 -7.21 -9.53
CA ARG A 46 -10.56 -6.86 -10.92
C ARG A 46 -9.34 -5.94 -10.99
N ALA A 47 -8.37 -6.25 -11.85
CA ALA A 47 -7.25 -5.37 -12.13
C ALA A 47 -7.72 -4.05 -12.78
N VAL A 48 -7.33 -2.93 -12.18
CA VAL A 48 -7.71 -1.58 -12.66
C VAL A 48 -6.51 -0.74 -13.09
N GLY A 49 -5.29 -1.15 -12.72
CA GLY A 49 -4.06 -0.46 -13.10
C GLY A 49 -2.83 -1.22 -12.63
N ARG A 50 -1.70 -0.98 -13.30
CA ARG A 50 -0.40 -1.57 -12.98
C ARG A 50 0.70 -0.56 -13.28
N GLU A 51 1.63 -0.42 -12.35
CA GLU A 51 2.73 0.53 -12.45
C GLU A 51 4.04 -0.11 -11.92
N PRO A 52 5.22 0.30 -12.43
CA PRO A 52 6.49 -0.05 -11.81
C PRO A 52 6.53 0.32 -10.33
N ALA A 53 7.23 -0.48 -9.51
CA ALA A 53 7.41 -0.13 -8.10
C ALA A 53 8.18 1.20 -7.98
N LEU A 54 7.67 2.13 -7.16
CA LEU A 54 8.27 3.44 -6.94
C LEU A 54 9.39 3.36 -5.90
N GLU A 55 10.40 4.20 -6.07
CA GLU A 55 11.48 4.38 -5.09
C GLU A 55 11.01 5.23 -3.91
N LEU A 56 11.24 4.75 -2.68
CA LEU A 56 10.89 5.41 -1.43
C LEU A 56 12.07 5.38 -0.44
N ASP A 57 12.87 6.45 -0.42
CA ASP A 57 14.05 6.56 0.45
C ASP A 57 13.74 6.34 1.93
N ARG A 58 12.57 6.79 2.40
CA ARG A 58 12.14 6.58 3.79
C ARG A 58 12.03 5.10 4.15
N ILE A 59 11.61 4.26 3.19
CA ILE A 59 11.47 2.82 3.40
C ILE A 59 12.84 2.15 3.35
N ALA A 60 13.73 2.58 2.45
CA ALA A 60 15.12 2.13 2.44
C ALA A 60 15.83 2.42 3.78
N ARG A 61 15.64 3.62 4.35
CA ARG A 61 16.18 3.99 5.67
C ARG A 61 15.56 3.22 6.83
N ALA A 62 14.26 2.93 6.77
CA ALA A 62 13.56 2.18 7.81
C ALA A 62 13.92 0.68 7.81
N PHE A 63 14.27 0.11 6.65
CA PHE A 63 14.61 -1.29 6.50
C PHE A 63 15.97 -1.49 5.79
N PRO A 64 17.08 -0.98 6.36
CA PRO A 64 18.39 -0.98 5.69
C PRO A 64 18.96 -2.38 5.44
N TRP A 65 18.49 -3.38 6.20
CA TRP A 65 18.83 -4.80 6.03
C TRP A 65 18.19 -5.49 4.81
N ILE A 66 17.30 -4.81 4.07
CA ILE A 66 16.64 -5.30 2.86
C ILE A 66 17.08 -4.38 1.72
N PRO A 67 18.04 -4.81 0.88
CA PRO A 67 18.69 -3.94 -0.12
C PRO A 67 17.73 -3.24 -1.08
N HIS A 68 16.60 -3.87 -1.39
CA HIS A 68 15.59 -3.38 -2.32
C HIS A 68 14.35 -2.80 -1.61
N ALA A 69 14.42 -2.47 -0.32
CA ALA A 69 13.27 -1.94 0.41
C ALA A 69 12.79 -0.59 -0.15
N GLY A 70 13.69 0.22 -0.73
CA GLY A 70 13.32 1.46 -1.43
C GLY A 70 12.37 1.22 -2.60
N GLN A 71 12.53 0.11 -3.33
CA GLN A 71 11.75 -0.31 -4.50
C GLN A 71 10.45 -0.99 -4.10
N SER A 72 9.58 -0.25 -3.41
CA SER A 72 8.38 -0.83 -2.80
C SER A 72 7.15 0.04 -2.90
N GLY A 73 7.28 1.30 -3.34
CA GLY A 73 6.19 2.25 -3.35
C GLY A 73 5.15 1.98 -4.44
N PHE A 74 3.93 2.43 -4.17
CA PHE A 74 2.88 2.52 -5.18
C PHE A 74 1.96 3.71 -4.88
N SER A 75 1.35 4.26 -5.93
CA SER A 75 0.48 5.43 -5.83
C SER A 75 -0.55 5.40 -6.97
N PHE A 76 -1.80 5.08 -6.64
CA PHE A 76 -2.89 5.04 -7.59
C PHE A 76 -3.94 6.11 -7.26
N LEU A 77 -4.61 6.58 -8.30
CA LEU A 77 -5.87 7.32 -8.20
C LEU A 77 -6.89 6.59 -9.07
N HIS A 78 -7.99 6.15 -8.48
CA HIS A 78 -8.98 5.32 -9.17
C HIS A 78 -10.39 5.79 -8.86
N ARG A 79 -11.29 5.79 -9.86
CA ARG A 79 -12.72 6.06 -9.68
C ARG A 79 -13.47 4.74 -9.57
N PRO A 80 -13.90 4.32 -8.36
CA PRO A 80 -14.62 3.07 -8.20
C PRO A 80 -16.07 3.21 -8.66
N ASP A 81 -16.67 2.11 -9.13
CA ASP A 81 -18.07 2.08 -9.57
C ASP A 81 -19.09 2.21 -8.42
N GLY A 82 -18.63 2.23 -7.16
CA GLY A 82 -19.49 2.34 -5.99
C GLY A 82 -18.76 2.87 -4.75
N ASP A 83 -19.54 3.16 -3.71
CA ASP A 83 -19.06 3.87 -2.52
C ASP A 83 -18.26 3.01 -1.55
N SER A 84 -18.15 1.71 -1.77
CA SER A 84 -17.34 0.83 -0.93
C SER A 84 -16.91 -0.44 -1.65
N GLY A 85 -15.89 -1.09 -1.12
CA GLY A 85 -15.42 -2.35 -1.67
C GLY A 85 -14.09 -2.79 -1.08
N THR A 86 -13.39 -3.63 -1.85
CA THR A 86 -12.06 -4.15 -1.48
C THR A 86 -10.99 -3.63 -2.42
N LEU A 87 -9.81 -3.38 -1.87
CA LEU A 87 -8.59 -3.02 -2.58
C LEU A 87 -7.52 -4.08 -2.33
N GLU A 88 -6.83 -4.49 -3.39
CA GLU A 88 -5.61 -5.26 -3.29
C GLU A 88 -4.48 -4.57 -4.03
N ALA A 89 -3.33 -4.40 -3.37
CA ALA A 89 -2.08 -4.08 -4.05
C ALA A 89 -1.32 -5.39 -4.23
N VAL A 90 -1.14 -5.82 -5.49
CA VAL A 90 -0.54 -7.10 -5.85
C VAL A 90 0.84 -6.86 -6.43
N GLY A 91 1.86 -7.39 -5.76
CA GLY A 91 3.24 -7.28 -6.21
C GLY A 91 3.54 -8.35 -7.24
N LEU A 92 4.00 -7.92 -8.40
CA LEU A 92 4.28 -8.78 -9.54
C LEU A 92 5.79 -8.97 -9.70
N ARG A 93 6.17 -10.17 -10.08
CA ARG A 93 7.53 -10.51 -10.48
C ARG A 93 7.49 -11.45 -11.66
N THR A 94 8.22 -11.16 -12.73
CA THR A 94 8.15 -11.92 -13.99
C THR A 94 6.71 -12.10 -14.48
N GLY A 95 5.89 -11.04 -14.30
CA GLY A 95 4.48 -11.02 -14.66
C GLY A 95 3.54 -11.89 -13.80
N ARG A 96 3.98 -12.43 -12.66
CA ARG A 96 3.17 -13.29 -11.78
C ARG A 96 2.98 -12.69 -10.40
N ASP A 97 1.81 -12.93 -9.80
CA ASP A 97 1.50 -12.63 -8.40
C ASP A 97 2.58 -13.23 -7.47
N ALA A 98 3.27 -12.35 -6.75
CA ALA A 98 4.37 -12.71 -5.88
C ALA A 98 4.14 -12.29 -4.42
N GLY A 99 3.15 -11.44 -4.15
CA GLY A 99 2.70 -10.99 -2.84
C GLY A 99 1.49 -10.07 -2.95
N ARG A 100 0.76 -9.84 -1.85
CA ARG A 100 -0.39 -8.93 -1.84
C ARG A 100 -0.58 -8.23 -0.50
N LEU A 101 -1.11 -7.01 -0.55
CA LEU A 101 -1.82 -6.36 0.55
C LEU A 101 -3.30 -6.32 0.23
N HIS A 102 -4.14 -6.35 1.27
CA HIS A 102 -5.59 -6.28 1.15
C HIS A 102 -6.14 -5.31 2.17
N THR A 103 -7.11 -4.49 1.77
CA THR A 103 -7.88 -3.63 2.66
C THR A 103 -9.28 -3.41 2.10
N VAL A 104 -10.15 -2.84 2.90
CA VAL A 104 -11.45 -2.32 2.46
C VAL A 104 -11.37 -0.81 2.26
N PHE A 105 -12.27 -0.27 1.44
CA PHE A 105 -12.44 1.17 1.29
C PHE A 105 -13.91 1.58 1.39
N ARG A 106 -14.10 2.85 1.73
CA ARG A 106 -15.38 3.54 1.69
C ARG A 106 -15.17 4.98 1.21
N MET A 107 -15.93 5.41 0.22
CA MET A 107 -15.93 6.77 -0.34
C MET A 107 -16.68 7.75 0.57
N ASP A 108 -17.66 7.24 1.32
CA ASP A 108 -18.54 8.00 2.22
C ASP A 108 -18.01 8.06 3.67
N ALA A 109 -16.82 7.53 3.95
CA ALA A 109 -16.31 7.39 5.32
C ALA A 109 -16.30 8.72 6.10
N ASP A 110 -15.88 9.80 5.45
CA ASP A 110 -15.80 11.14 6.05
C ASP A 110 -17.19 11.73 6.36
N ALA A 111 -18.26 11.22 5.71
CA ALA A 111 -19.64 11.64 5.95
C ALA A 111 -20.35 10.83 7.04
N LEU A 112 -19.83 9.64 7.40
CA LEU A 112 -20.50 8.69 8.29
C LEU A 112 -20.19 8.88 9.78
N GLY A 113 -19.24 9.74 10.14
CA GLY A 113 -18.93 9.98 11.55
C GLY A 113 -17.75 10.91 11.77
N PRO A 114 -17.51 11.32 13.03
CA PRO A 114 -16.38 12.16 13.36
C PRO A 114 -15.09 11.44 13.01
N VAL A 115 -14.34 12.00 12.07
CA VAL A 115 -12.99 11.56 11.76
C VAL A 115 -12.15 11.71 13.04
N PRO A 116 -11.33 10.72 13.42
CA PRO A 116 -10.50 10.83 14.61
C PRO A 116 -9.70 12.16 14.59
N PRO A 117 -9.60 12.88 15.71
CA PRO A 117 -8.79 14.08 15.80
C PRO A 117 -7.38 13.86 15.25
N LYS A 118 -6.83 14.86 14.53
CA LYS A 118 -5.49 14.79 13.92
C LYS A 118 -4.39 14.22 14.84
N PRO A 119 -4.34 14.54 16.15
CA PRO A 119 -3.33 13.96 17.05
C PRO A 119 -3.43 12.45 17.22
N LEU A 120 -4.64 11.89 17.18
CA LEU A 120 -4.84 10.43 17.24
C LEU A 120 -4.45 9.78 15.91
N MET A 121 -4.74 10.42 14.79
CA MET A 121 -4.32 9.92 13.48
C MET A 121 -2.79 9.87 13.36
N ALA A 122 -2.08 10.91 13.83
CA ALA A 122 -0.62 10.98 13.82
C ALA A 122 0.04 9.87 14.65
N ARG A 123 -0.50 9.58 15.85
CA ARG A 123 -0.03 8.50 16.72
C ARG A 123 -0.19 7.13 16.08
N VAL A 124 -1.32 6.88 15.43
CA VAL A 124 -1.62 5.59 14.81
C VAL A 124 -0.81 5.37 13.52
N SER A 125 -0.53 6.43 12.77
CA SER A 125 0.31 6.37 11.55
C SER A 125 1.82 6.35 11.84
N GLY A 126 2.24 6.49 13.11
CA GLY A 126 3.65 6.61 13.49
C GLY A 126 4.30 7.91 12.99
N SER A 127 3.48 8.91 12.66
CA SER A 127 3.89 10.22 12.16
C SER A 127 4.04 11.21 13.31
N ASP A 128 4.60 10.79 14.45
CA ASP A 128 4.98 11.75 15.49
C ASP A 128 6.23 12.48 15.01
N ASN A 129 6.09 13.82 14.94
CA ASN A 129 7.07 14.81 14.54
C ASN A 129 8.49 14.44 14.98
N ALA A 130 9.36 14.18 14.00
CA ALA A 130 10.78 14.45 14.16
C ALA A 130 10.96 15.97 13.98
N ASP A 131 10.88 16.70 15.09
CA ASP A 131 11.69 17.91 15.25
C ASP A 131 13.16 17.51 15.46
#